data_AF-A0A484I7C9-F1
#
_entry.id   AF-A0A484I7C9-F1
#
_cell.length_a   1.000
_cell.length_b   1.000
_cell.length_c   1.000
_cell.angle_alpha   90.00
_cell.angle_beta   90.00
_cell.angle_gamma   90.00
#
_symmetry.space_group_name_H-M   'P 1'
#
loop_
_entity.id
_entity.type
_entity.pdbx_description
1 polymer ?
#
loop_
_entity_poly.entity_id
_entity_poly.type
_entity_poly.pdbx_seq_one_letter_code
_entity_poly.pdbx_strand_id
1 'polypeptide(L)' 'MLIYVGMMSNIMKCKCGLRDIIKPKHKESVEQFMHRTKCPRCGTVGIWKQLSQDEYMWEKARHH' A
#
# COMPACT_ATOMS: atom_id res chain seq x y z
N MET A 1 -16.54 -10.62 -22.41
CA MET A 1 -15.66 -9.54 -21.90
C MET A 1 -15.52 -9.73 -20.41
N LEU A 2 -14.45 -10.41 -19.97
CA LEU A 2 -14.14 -10.50 -18.55
C LEU A 2 -13.57 -9.15 -18.15
N ILE A 3 -14.41 -8.31 -17.53
CA ILE A 3 -13.93 -7.11 -16.84
C ILE A 3 -13.22 -7.64 -15.60
N TYR A 4 -11.96 -8.07 -15.75
CA TYR A 4 -11.02 -8.07 -14.63
C TYR A 4 -10.92 -6.60 -14.24
N VAL A 5 -11.82 -6.16 -13.35
CA VAL A 5 -11.56 -5.01 -12.51
C VAL A 5 -10.35 -5.44 -11.70
N GLY A 6 -9.15 -5.18 -12.24
CA GLY A 6 -7.90 -5.47 -11.58
C GLY A 6 -8.01 -4.84 -10.21
N MET A 7 -8.21 -5.67 -9.18
CA MET A 7 -8.22 -5.23 -7.80
C MET A 7 -6.85 -4.60 -7.58
N MET A 8 -6.80 -3.26 -7.65
CA MET A 8 -5.60 -2.52 -7.29
C MET A 8 -5.30 -2.92 -5.86
N SER A 9 -4.31 -3.80 -5.70
CA SER A 9 -3.82 -4.21 -4.40
C SER A 9 -3.26 -2.96 -3.77
N ASN A 10 -4.08 -2.29 -2.96
CA ASN A 10 -3.73 -1.08 -2.25
C ASN A 10 -2.79 -1.45 -1.09
N ILE A 11 -1.60 -1.91 -1.41
CA ILE A 11 -0.60 -2.33 -0.43
C ILE A 11 0.40 -1.18 -0.32
N MET A 12 0.62 -0.68 0.89
CA MET A 12 1.66 0.31 1.17
C MET A 12 2.84 -0.32 1.86
N LYS A 13 4.02 0.22 1.56
CA LYS A 13 5.24 -0.05 2.29
C LYS A 13 5.78 1.26 2.87
N CYS A 14 5.99 1.28 4.18
CA CYS A 14 6.70 2.36 4.83
C CYS A 14 8.21 2.19 4.64
N LYS A 15 8.97 3.29 4.73
CA LYS A 15 10.45 3.27 4.72
C LYS A 15 11.08 2.33 5.76
N CYS A 16 10.38 2.07 6.87
CA CYS A 16 10.85 1.15 7.92
C CYS A 16 10.64 -0.34 7.57
N GLY A 17 10.10 -0.64 6.39
CA GLY A 17 9.79 -2.00 5.94
C GLY A 17 8.43 -2.54 6.39
N LEU A 18 7.66 -1.79 7.19
CA LEU A 18 6.27 -2.15 7.51
C LEU A 18 5.43 -2.14 6.23
N ARG A 19 4.63 -3.19 6.03
CA ARG A 19 3.69 -3.32 4.92
C ARG A 19 2.28 -3.31 5.50
N ASP A 20 1.36 -2.58 4.89
CA ASP A 20 -0.02 -2.50 5.34
C ASP A 20 -0.98 -2.38 4.15
N ILE A 21 -2.21 -2.86 4.32
CA ILE A 21 -3.26 -2.77 3.30
C ILE A 21 -4.07 -1.51 3.55
N ILE A 22 -4.04 -0.62 2.57
CA ILE A 22 -4.81 0.61 2.59
C ILE A 22 -6.26 0.30 2.29
N LYS A 23 -7.14 0.90 3.09
CA LYS A 23 -8.56 1.01 2.76
C LYS A 23 -8.96 2.48 2.90
N PRO A 24 -8.79 3.30 1.84
CA PRO A 24 -9.29 4.66 1.83
C PRO A 24 -10.80 4.66 2.11
N LYS A 25 -11.31 5.66 2.83
CA LYS A 25 -12.77 5.81 3.00
C LYS A 25 -13.41 6.18 1.66
N HIS A 26 -14.70 5.89 1.49
CA HIS A 26 -15.44 6.28 0.29
C HIS A 26 -15.24 7.78 0.01
N LYS A 27 -14.70 8.10 -1.19
CA LYS A 27 -14.32 9.44 -1.70
C LYS A 27 -12.90 9.96 -1.35
N GLU A 28 -12.07 9.19 -0.66
CA GLU A 28 -10.66 9.55 -0.42
C GLU A 28 -9.73 8.90 -1.47
N SER A 29 -8.80 9.68 -2.02
CA SER A 29 -7.74 9.15 -2.88
C SER A 29 -6.65 8.43 -2.09
N VAL A 30 -5.94 7.50 -2.72
CA VAL A 30 -4.81 6.78 -2.09
C VAL A 30 -3.74 7.77 -1.59
N GLU A 31 -3.44 8.79 -2.38
CA GLU A 31 -2.45 9.83 -2.04
C GLU A 31 -2.87 10.62 -0.79
N GLN A 32 -4.14 11.03 -0.70
CA GLN A 32 -4.67 11.69 0.50
C GLN A 32 -4.56 10.81 1.74
N PHE A 33 -4.87 9.51 1.59
CA PHE A 33 -4.69 8.55 2.67
C PHE A 33 -3.21 8.45 3.08
N MET A 34 -2.28 8.36 2.12
CA MET A 34 -0.83 8.30 2.41
C MET A 34 -0.37 9.49 3.22
N HIS A 35 -0.76 10.70 2.78
CA HIS A 35 -0.32 11.95 3.38
C HIS A 35 -0.74 12.09 4.85
N ARG A 36 -1.94 11.61 5.21
CA ARG A 36 -2.41 11.67 6.61
C ARG A 36 -1.99 10.47 7.46
N THR A 37 -1.65 9.34 6.83
CA THR A 37 -1.44 8.09 7.55
C THR A 37 -0.07 8.08 8.21
N LYS A 38 -0.06 7.77 9.50
CA LYS A 38 1.15 7.60 10.31
C LYS A 38 1.53 6.13 10.37
N CYS A 39 2.79 5.81 10.13
CA CYS A 39 3.29 4.46 10.32
C CYS A 39 3.25 4.08 11.80
N PRO A 40 2.57 2.99 12.20
CA PRO A 40 2.51 2.57 13.60
C PRO A 40 3.87 2.06 14.11
N ARG A 41 4.77 1.65 13.21
CA ARG A 41 6.09 1.10 13.58
C ARG A 41 7.16 2.18 13.80
N CYS A 42 7.26 3.15 12.90
CA CYS A 42 8.31 4.18 12.96
C CYS A 42 7.78 5.61 13.16
N GLY A 43 6.46 5.78 13.29
CA GLY A 43 5.82 7.08 13.50
C GLY A 43 5.90 8.04 12.32
N THR A 44 6.43 7.62 11.17
CA THR A 44 6.57 8.49 9.99
C THR A 44 5.21 8.74 9.33
N VAL A 45 4.88 10.01 9.08
CA VAL A 45 3.67 10.44 8.38
C VAL A 45 4.01 10.74 6.92
N GLY A 46 3.13 10.37 5.98
CA GLY A 46 3.27 10.78 4.57
C GLY A 46 4.32 10.04 3.73
N ILE A 47 5.20 9.21 4.33
CA ILE A 47 6.19 8.42 3.57
C ILE A 47 5.72 6.97 3.45
N TRP A 48 4.83 6.76 2.49
CA TRP A 48 4.33 5.45 2.09
C TRP A 48 4.53 5.25 0.59
N LYS A 49 5.14 4.13 0.21
CA LYS A 49 5.25 3.71 -1.18
C LYS A 49 4.09 2.77 -1.50
N GLN A 50 3.31 3.06 -2.53
CA GLN A 50 2.33 2.10 -3.04
C GLN A 50 3.11 0.99 -3.75
N LEU A 51 2.82 -0.26 -3.40
CA LEU A 51 3.32 -1.41 -4.14
C LEU A 51 2.25 -1.84 -5.14
N SER A 52 2.67 -2.12 -6.37
CA SER A 52 1.83 -2.90 -7.28
C SER A 52 1.66 -4.33 -6.74
N GLN A 53 0.63 -5.03 -7.24
CA GLN A 53 0.42 -6.43 -6.88
C GLN A 53 1.63 -7.30 -7.25
N ASP A 54 2.26 -7.03 -8.40
CA ASP A 54 3.47 -7.71 -8.85
C ASP A 54 4.66 -7.41 -7.92
N GLU A 55 4.87 -6.14 -7.53
CA GLU A 55 5.92 -5.78 -6.57
C GLU A 55 5.72 -6.48 -5.23
N TYR A 56 4.49 -6.58 -4.74
CA TYR A 56 4.18 -7.29 -3.50
C TYR A 56 4.47 -8.79 -3.61
N MET A 57 4.08 -9.45 -4.71
CA MET A 57 4.31 -10.88 -4.92
C MET A 57 5.81 -11.18 -5.06
N TRP A 58 6.56 -10.33 -5.76
CA TRP A 58 8.02 -10.42 -5.84
C TRP A 58 8.71 -10.24 -4.49
N GLU A 59 8.29 -9.25 -3.69
CA GLU A 59 8.83 -9.08 -2.33
C GLU A 59 8.45 -10.23 -1.39
N LYS A 60 7.29 -10.86 -1.57
CA LYS A 60 6.88 -12.03 -0.80
C LYS A 60 7.73 -13.26 -1.15
N ALA A 61 8.00 -13.47 -2.44
CA ALA A 61 8.80 -14.58 -2.94
C ALA A 61 10.28 -14.49 -2.50
N ARG A 62 10.84 -13.28 -2.38
CA ARG A 62 12.24 -13.06 -1.94
C ARG A 62 12.54 -13.37 -0.47
N HIS A 63 11.52 -13.53 0.36
CA HIS A 63 11.66 -13.80 1.80
C HIS A 63 11.42 -15.27 2.17
N HIS A 64 11.37 -16.17 1.17
CA HIS A 64 11.34 -17.63 1.35
C HIS A 64 12.64 -18.26 0.85
#